data_AF-A0A944GJG7-F1
#
_entry.id   AF-A0A944GJG7-F1
#
_cell.length_a   1.000
_cell.length_b   1.000
_cell.length_c   1.000
_cell.angle_alpha   90.00
_cell.angle_beta   90.00
_cell.angle_gamma   90.00
#
_symmetry.space_group_name_H-M   'P 1'
#
loop_
_entity.id
_entity.type
_entity.pdbx_description
1 polymer ?
#
loop_
_entity_poly.entity_id
_entity_poly.type
_entity_poly.pdbx_seq_one_letter_code
_entity_poly.pdbx_strand_id
1 'polypeptide(L)'
;FGPFVTFLSTIPNCVMGGVCVTLYGFIAVSGLKMIQNVDLGDNRNLFVVAIILICGIGGLTLSFGKVTLTEVACALILGIVANLVLGGKDKNKVEEKAEKAEKEAK
;
A
#
# COMPACT_ATOMS: atom_id res chain seq x y z
N PHE A 1 24.54 18.18 -18.91
CA PHE A 1 24.15 17.03 -18.05
C PHE A 1 24.91 15.72 -18.33
N GLY A 2 25.65 15.59 -19.45
CA GLY A 2 26.50 14.40 -19.72
C GLY A 2 27.45 13.95 -18.59
N PRO A 3 28.24 14.85 -17.96
CA PRO A 3 29.20 14.43 -16.92
C PRO A 3 28.55 13.85 -15.66
N PHE A 4 27.34 14.31 -15.30
CA PHE A 4 26.58 13.76 -14.16
C PHE A 4 26.05 12.36 -14.45
N VAL A 5 25.58 12.10 -15.68
CA VAL A 5 25.12 10.77 -16.09
C VAL A 5 26.27 9.77 -16.11
N THR A 6 27.45 10.16 -16.62
CA THR A 6 28.64 9.30 -16.64
C THR A 6 29.13 8.96 -15.23
N PHE A 7 29.03 9.91 -14.29
CA PHE A 7 29.33 9.66 -12.88
C PHE A 7 28.36 8.64 -12.26
N LEU A 8 27.05 8.79 -12.50
CA LEU A 8 26.03 7.82 -12.04
C LEU A 8 26.22 6.43 -12.68
N SER A 9 26.59 6.37 -13.95
CA SER A 9 26.90 5.10 -14.64
C SER A 9 28.16 4.41 -14.13
N THR A 10 29.01 5.10 -13.35
CA THR A 10 30.17 4.49 -12.69
C THR A 10 29.75 3.68 -11.44
N ILE A 11 28.53 3.89 -10.92
CA ILE A 11 28.03 3.17 -9.75
C ILE A 11 27.75 1.69 -10.13
N PRO A 12 28.36 0.70 -9.44
CA PRO A 12 28.13 -0.70 -9.73
C PRO A 12 26.68 -1.13 -9.46
N ASN A 13 26.16 -2.05 -10.29
CA ASN A 13 24.81 -2.62 -10.13
C ASN A 13 24.58 -3.23 -8.73
N CYS A 14 25.62 -3.82 -8.11
CA CYS A 14 25.53 -4.37 -6.76
C CYS A 14 25.19 -3.32 -5.69
N VAL A 15 25.65 -2.08 -5.84
CA VAL A 15 25.36 -0.99 -4.90
C VAL A 15 23.94 -0.46 -5.12
N MET A 16 23.52 -0.32 -6.36
CA MET A 16 22.14 0.08 -6.69
C MET A 16 21.12 -0.90 -6.10
N GLY A 17 21.39 -2.21 -6.18
CA GLY A 17 20.54 -3.23 -5.54
C GLY A 17 20.37 -3.01 -4.02
N GLY A 18 21.46 -2.74 -3.30
CA GLY A 18 21.43 -2.49 -1.85
C GLY A 18 20.66 -1.23 -1.47
N VAL A 19 20.81 -0.15 -2.23
CA VAL A 19 20.04 1.08 -2.01
C VAL A 19 18.55 0.86 -2.27
N CYS A 20 18.18 0.16 -3.36
CA CYS A 20 16.79 -0.16 -3.66
C CYS A 20 16.15 -1.01 -2.57
N VAL A 21 16.83 -2.06 -2.08
CA VAL A 21 16.32 -2.91 -0.99
C VAL A 21 16.08 -2.09 0.27
N THR A 22 17.00 -1.19 0.62
CA THR A 22 16.85 -0.33 1.80
C THR A 22 15.69 0.65 1.64
N LEU A 23 15.55 1.26 0.47
CA LEU A 23 14.50 2.25 0.19
C LEU A 23 13.11 1.62 0.14
N TYR A 24 12.93 0.52 -0.59
CA TYR A 24 11.68 -0.23 -0.60
C TYR A 24 11.37 -0.87 0.77
N GLY A 25 12.41 -1.33 1.47
CA GLY A 25 12.28 -1.85 2.83
C GLY A 25 11.77 -0.79 3.82
N PHE A 26 12.27 0.45 3.74
CA PHE A 26 11.80 1.55 4.58
C PHE A 26 10.34 1.92 4.29
N ILE A 27 9.94 1.93 3.01
CA ILE A 27 8.53 2.13 2.62
C ILE A 27 7.64 1.06 3.23
N ALA A 28 8.05 -0.22 3.16
CA ALA A 28 7.31 -1.34 3.74
C ALA A 28 7.19 -1.21 5.27
N VAL A 29 8.29 -0.91 5.97
CA VAL A 29 8.28 -0.72 7.44
C VAL A 29 7.40 0.46 7.86
N SER A 30 7.40 1.55 7.10
CA SER A 30 6.51 2.69 7.33
C SER A 30 5.03 2.29 7.22
N GLY A 31 4.69 1.49 6.20
CA GLY A 31 3.35 0.92 6.05
C GLY A 31 2.96 -0.01 7.21
N LEU A 32 3.87 -0.89 7.64
CA LEU A 32 3.62 -1.77 8.80
C LEU A 32 3.44 -0.97 10.10
N LYS A 33 4.18 0.11 10.29
CA LYS A 33 4.04 1.01 11.44
C LYS A 33 2.68 1.73 11.45
N MET A 34 2.08 1.98 10.29
CA MET A 34 0.72 2.50 10.19
C MET A 34 -0.30 1.50 10.75
N ILE A 35 -0.12 0.20 10.45
CA ILE A 35 -0.99 -0.88 10.93
C ILE A 35 -0.87 -1.07 12.45
N GLN A 36 0.30 -0.83 13.05
CA GLN A 36 0.50 -0.96 14.50
C GLN A 36 -0.39 -0.03 15.35
N ASN A 37 -0.91 1.06 14.78
CA ASN A 37 -1.84 1.94 15.47
C ASN A 37 -3.28 1.38 15.51
N VAL A 38 -3.55 0.28 14.83
CA VAL A 38 -4.85 -0.40 14.78
C VAL A 38 -4.84 -1.59 15.72
N ASP A 39 -5.94 -1.82 16.43
CA ASP A 39 -6.11 -2.99 17.27
C ASP A 39 -6.26 -4.26 16.40
N LEU A 40 -5.22 -5.10 16.41
CA LEU A 40 -5.18 -6.40 15.73
C LEU A 40 -5.74 -7.54 16.59
N GLY A 41 -6.12 -7.27 17.85
CA GLY A 41 -6.86 -8.23 18.68
C GLY A 41 -8.29 -8.41 18.20
N ASP A 42 -8.85 -7.39 17.54
CA ASP A 42 -10.14 -7.48 16.87
C ASP A 42 -10.03 -8.31 15.58
N ASN A 43 -10.71 -9.46 15.57
CA ASN A 43 -10.78 -10.37 14.42
C ASN A 43 -11.17 -9.67 13.11
N ARG A 44 -11.94 -8.57 13.19
CA ARG A 44 -12.34 -7.79 12.00
C ARG A 44 -11.16 -7.07 11.36
N ASN A 45 -10.41 -6.31 12.16
CA ASN A 45 -9.26 -5.56 11.69
C ASN A 45 -8.15 -6.51 11.24
N LEU A 46 -7.93 -7.57 12.01
CA LEU A 46 -6.98 -8.63 11.67
C LEU A 46 -7.31 -9.27 10.30
N PHE A 47 -8.58 -9.54 10.03
CA PHE A 47 -9.01 -10.13 8.75
C PHE A 47 -8.81 -9.17 7.57
N VAL A 48 -9.16 -7.88 7.72
CA VAL A 48 -8.96 -6.86 6.67
C VAL A 48 -7.47 -6.72 6.34
N VAL A 49 -6.61 -6.62 7.36
CA VAL A 49 -5.15 -6.52 7.18
C VAL A 49 -4.59 -7.78 6.52
N ALA A 50 -5.05 -8.97 6.94
CA ALA A 50 -4.61 -10.24 6.35
C ALA A 50 -4.90 -10.33 4.84
N ILE A 51 -6.10 -9.92 4.42
CA ILE A 51 -6.46 -9.92 2.99
C ILE A 51 -5.57 -8.96 2.19
N ILE A 52 -5.35 -7.74 2.69
CA ILE A 52 -4.51 -6.74 2.01
C ILE A 52 -3.08 -7.27 1.84
N LEU A 53 -2.51 -7.90 2.88
CA LEU A 53 -1.17 -8.46 2.83
C LEU A 53 -1.08 -9.66 1.88
N ILE A 54 -2.05 -10.57 1.89
CA ILE A 54 -2.07 -11.74 0.99
C ILE A 54 -2.21 -11.30 -0.47
N CYS A 55 -3.10 -10.37 -0.78
CA CYS A 55 -3.29 -9.90 -2.16
C CYS A 55 -2.11 -9.06 -2.67
N GLY A 56 -1.51 -8.23 -1.81
CA GLY A 56 -0.38 -7.37 -2.18
C GLY A 56 0.94 -8.13 -2.31
N ILE A 57 1.28 -9.00 -1.36
CA ILE A 57 2.53 -9.78 -1.37
C ILE A 57 2.39 -11.02 -2.27
N GLY A 58 1.18 -11.58 -2.35
CA GLY A 58 0.89 -12.79 -3.13
C GLY A 58 0.81 -12.58 -4.64
N GLY A 59 1.01 -11.36 -5.13
CA GLY A 59 1.10 -11.09 -6.57
C GLY A 59 -0.22 -11.24 -7.34
N LEU A 60 -1.36 -10.98 -6.69
CA LEU A 60 -2.67 -11.16 -7.30
C LEU A 60 -2.94 -10.09 -8.35
N THR A 61 -2.79 -10.45 -9.62
CA THR A 61 -3.11 -9.57 -10.76
C THR A 61 -4.39 -10.04 -11.44
N LEU A 62 -5.33 -9.11 -11.66
CA LEU A 62 -6.60 -9.40 -12.35
C LEU A 62 -6.59 -8.75 -13.72
N SER A 63 -6.56 -9.58 -14.76
CA SER A 63 -6.61 -9.11 -16.14
C SER A 63 -8.02 -9.26 -16.70
N PHE A 64 -8.70 -8.13 -16.91
CA PHE A 64 -10.00 -8.08 -17.58
C PHE A 64 -9.81 -7.57 -19.01
N GLY A 65 -9.58 -8.51 -19.93
CA GLY A 65 -9.36 -8.22 -21.35
C GLY A 65 -8.14 -7.33 -21.59
N LYS A 66 -8.39 -6.03 -21.86
CA LYS A 66 -7.34 -5.02 -22.13
C LYS A 66 -6.85 -4.26 -20.89
N VAL A 67 -7.52 -4.43 -19.74
CA VAL A 67 -7.17 -3.72 -18.50
C VAL A 67 -6.59 -4.71 -17.49
N THR A 68 -5.36 -4.46 -17.07
CA THR A 68 -4.67 -5.25 -16.04
C THR A 68 -4.67 -4.48 -14.73
N LEU A 69 -5.38 -4.99 -13.72
CA LEU A 69 -5.25 -4.51 -12.35
C LEU A 69 -3.96 -5.04 -11.77
N THR A 70 -3.09 -4.12 -11.35
CA THR A 70 -1.85 -4.44 -10.65
C THR A 70 -2.16 -5.00 -9.27
N GLU A 71 -1.24 -5.79 -8.72
CA GLU A 71 -1.34 -6.40 -7.40
C GLU A 71 -1.67 -5.39 -6.28
N VAL A 72 -1.05 -4.20 -6.35
CA VAL A 72 -1.29 -3.11 -5.40
C VAL A 72 -2.72 -2.57 -5.53
N ALA A 73 -3.22 -2.40 -6.76
CA ALA A 73 -4.59 -1.94 -7.00
C ALA A 73 -5.61 -2.98 -6.54
N CYS A 74 -5.39 -4.26 -6.83
CA CYS A 74 -6.22 -5.37 -6.33
C CYS A 74 -6.26 -5.41 -4.81
N ALA A 75 -5.11 -5.31 -4.14
CA ALA A 75 -5.01 -5.32 -2.68
C ALA A 75 -5.79 -4.16 -2.04
N LEU A 76 -5.71 -2.96 -2.64
CA LEU A 76 -6.43 -1.78 -2.14
C LEU A 76 -7.94 -1.92 -2.30
N ILE A 77 -8.41 -2.35 -3.48
CA ILE A 77 -9.84 -2.55 -3.75
C ILE A 77 -10.41 -3.60 -2.81
N LEU A 78 -9.75 -4.76 -2.69
CA LEU A 78 -10.19 -5.83 -1.80
C LEU A 78 -10.13 -5.43 -0.33
N GLY A 79 -9.14 -4.65 0.09
CA GLY A 79 -9.04 -4.10 1.44
C GLY A 79 -10.23 -3.19 1.79
N ILE A 80 -10.57 -2.27 0.88
CA ILE A 80 -11.73 -1.36 1.06
C ILE A 80 -13.03 -2.18 1.11
N VAL A 81 -13.22 -3.11 0.18
CA VAL A 81 -14.42 -3.97 0.13
C VAL A 81 -14.54 -4.82 1.39
N ALA A 82 -13.46 -5.47 1.83
CA ALA A 82 -13.44 -6.27 3.05
C ALA A 82 -13.75 -5.42 4.30
N ASN A 83 -13.18 -4.21 4.39
CA ASN A 83 -13.47 -3.28 5.48
C ASN A 83 -14.94 -2.84 5.48
N LEU A 84 -15.52 -2.56 4.32
CA LEU A 84 -16.94 -2.16 4.21
C LEU A 84 -17.90 -3.31 4.56
N VAL A 85 -17.61 -4.53 4.11
CA VAL A 85 -18.45 -5.70 4.37
C VAL A 85 -18.43 -6.08 5.86
N LEU A 86 -17.27 -6.00 6.52
CA LEU A 86 -17.15 -6.29 7.96
C LEU A 86 -17.50 -5.08 8.86
N GLY A 87 -17.41 -3.85 8.33
CA GLY A 87 -17.56 -2.58 9.06
C GLY A 87 -18.98 -2.06 9.21
N GLY A 88 -20.01 -2.90 9.05
CA GLY A 88 -21.44 -2.55 8.97
C GLY A 88 -22.09 -1.76 10.13
N LYS A 89 -21.33 -1.14 11.04
CA LYS A 89 -21.84 -0.30 12.14
C LYS A 89 -21.15 1.05 12.34
N ASP A 90 -20.09 1.38 11.59
CA ASP A 90 -19.33 2.65 11.73
C ASP A 90 -19.35 3.49 10.44
N LYS A 91 -20.46 3.45 9.70
CA LYS A 91 -20.64 4.18 8.44
C LYS A 91 -20.42 5.70 8.55
N ASN A 92 -20.45 6.25 9.77
CA ASN A 92 -20.44 7.71 9.98
C ASN A 92 -19.04 8.34 10.13
N LYS A 93 -17.98 7.59 10.47
CA LYS A 93 -16.67 8.20 10.81
C LYS A 93 -15.66 8.24 9.66
N VAL A 94 -15.82 7.39 8.65
CA VAL A 94 -14.87 7.30 7.54
C VAL A 94 -15.20 8.32 6.43
N GLU A 95 -16.49 8.54 6.15
CA GLU A 95 -16.95 9.63 5.26
C GLU A 95 -16.58 11.01 5.84
N GLU A 96 -16.71 11.19 7.15
CA GLU A 96 -16.37 12.46 7.83
C GLU A 96 -14.86 12.79 7.78
N LYS A 97 -13.98 11.78 7.78
CA LYS A 97 -12.52 11.98 7.68
C LYS A 97 -12.03 12.22 6.26
N ALA A 98 -12.66 11.62 5.25
CA ALA A 98 -12.33 11.88 3.85
C ALA A 98 -12.78 13.29 3.43
N GLU A 99 -13.97 13.73 3.86
CA GLU A 99 -14.47 15.08 3.57
C GLU A 99 -13.66 16.18 4.29
N LYS A 100 -13.13 15.91 5.49
CA LYS A 100 -12.25 16.85 6.21
C LYS A 100 -10.89 17.03 5.54
N ALA A 101 -10.29 15.95 5.05
CA ALA A 101 -8.99 16.01 4.38
C ALA A 101 -9.04 16.80 3.06
N GLU A 102 -10.17 16.73 2.34
CA GLU A 102 -10.36 17.50 1.10
C GLU A 102 -10.63 19.00 1.37
N LYS A 103 -11.28 19.35 2.49
CA LYS A 103 -11.51 20.75 2.89
C LYS A 103 -10.29 21.44 3.50
N GLU A 104 -9.36 20.70 4.10
CA GLU A 104 -8.11 21.26 4.64
C GLU A 104 -7.03 21.45 3.55
N ALA A 105 -7.18 20.79 2.40
CA ALA A 105 -6.27 20.90 1.26
C ALA A 105 -6.64 22.02 0.25
N LYS A 106 -7.71 22.77 0.51
CA LYS A 106 -8.21 23.86 -0.33
C LYS A 106 -8.26 25.17 0.43
#